data_AF-A0A7X1GZ99-F1
#
_entry.id   AF-A0A7X1GZ99-F1
#
_cell.length_a   1.000
_cell.length_b   1.000
_cell.length_c   1.000
_cell.angle_alpha   90.00
_cell.angle_beta   90.00
_cell.angle_gamma   90.00
#
_symmetry.space_group_name_H-M   'P 1'
#
loop_
_entity.id
_entity.type
_entity.pdbx_description
1 polymer ?
#
loop_
_entity_poly.entity_id
_entity_poly.type
_entity_poly.pdbx_seq_one_letter_code
_entity_poly.pdbx_strand_id
1 'polypeptide(L)'
;MLYDVVFHGEFSPEYDIDEAKEKLARIFKLKPEKVDTLFAGQSVTIRKKVDEVTAKKYQKAAAGCGVIFELEPCDDPAETAPSTAAVAARDATMVVCPNCHFSQSRSTTCLQCGEFLIKPAETPRPAPIAKVTVPVSTAESAAGSTKNLWKTARIGLLLLVLFIVGMNTVMTGRWATDWDEPLWVGIYPINGDQKEHITHYIDSLDEEQFRPIADFFAEEADAHDLPLVEPFTIRLAPTVAALPPAPPQSRNPLAVMWWSLKMRFWVYQNDTFTEGPSPDIKIFTVYHDAGTPDRLENSLGMRKGLFGVVHAYADYRLEPKNQVVIAHEILHTVGARDKYDMATQQPVFPEGYANPDRLPLYPQQAAEIMGSRIPLSKTQSSMPPNLNYTLIGKKTAREIKWIK
;
A
#
# COMPACT_ATOMS: atom_id res chain seq x y z
N MET A 1 -17.85 -13.82 23.03
CA MET A 1 -16.64 -13.56 23.82
C MET A 1 -16.96 -12.51 24.88
N LEU A 2 -16.31 -12.58 26.04
CA LEU A 2 -16.40 -11.57 27.09
C LEU A 2 -15.14 -10.69 27.04
N TYR A 3 -15.32 -9.40 27.25
CA TYR A 3 -14.26 -8.40 27.16
C TYR A 3 -14.10 -7.68 28.50
N ASP A 4 -12.87 -7.32 28.82
CA ASP A 4 -12.53 -6.33 29.83
C ASP A 4 -12.31 -4.98 29.13
N VAL A 5 -13.00 -3.94 29.61
CA VAL A 5 -12.88 -2.58 29.08
C VAL A 5 -11.80 -1.88 29.89
N VAL A 6 -10.65 -1.61 29.26
CA VAL A 6 -9.48 -1.03 29.91
C VAL A 6 -9.20 0.37 29.34
N PHE A 7 -8.87 1.30 30.22
CA PHE A 7 -8.41 2.64 29.86
C PHE A 7 -6.91 2.76 30.13
N HIS A 8 -6.13 3.12 29.11
CA HIS A 8 -4.66 3.23 29.17
C HIS A 8 -4.16 4.68 29.31
N GLY A 9 -5.03 5.64 29.61
CA GLY A 9 -4.64 7.06 29.70
C GLY A 9 -4.53 7.76 28.34
N GLU A 10 -4.94 7.10 27.26
CA GLU A 10 -4.87 7.63 25.90
C GLU A 10 -6.07 8.55 25.59
N PHE A 11 -5.76 9.74 25.08
CA PHE A 11 -6.75 10.73 24.65
C PHE A 11 -6.37 11.31 23.30
N SER A 12 -7.39 11.71 22.54
CA SER A 12 -7.20 12.32 21.23
C SER A 12 -6.56 13.71 21.38
N PRO A 13 -5.51 14.05 20.59
CA PRO A 13 -4.86 15.36 20.62
C PRO A 13 -5.75 16.49 20.07
N GLU A 14 -6.95 16.18 19.56
CA GLU A 14 -7.94 17.15 19.08
C GLU A 14 -8.84 17.70 20.20
N TYR A 15 -8.73 17.18 21.44
CA TYR A 15 -9.53 17.61 22.60
C TYR A 15 -8.68 18.20 23.72
N ASP A 16 -9.20 19.23 24.39
CA ASP A 16 -8.61 19.79 25.61
C ASP A 16 -8.68 18.75 26.76
N ILE A 17 -7.56 18.56 27.46
CA ILE A 17 -7.41 17.59 28.56
C ILE A 17 -8.43 17.89 29.68
N ASP A 18 -8.68 19.16 29.98
CA ASP A 18 -9.61 19.55 31.04
C ASP A 18 -11.07 19.26 30.62
N GLU A 19 -11.40 19.44 29.34
CA GLU A 19 -12.72 19.12 28.77
C GLU A 19 -12.97 17.60 28.70
N ALA A 20 -11.93 16.81 28.36
CA ALA A 20 -11.99 15.36 28.31
C ALA A 20 -12.21 14.75 29.71
N LYS A 21 -11.52 15.28 30.74
CA LYS A 21 -11.68 14.88 32.14
C LYS A 21 -13.09 15.13 32.65
N GLU A 22 -13.65 16.30 32.37
CA GLU A 22 -15.00 16.68 32.82
C GLU A 22 -16.08 15.78 32.17
N LYS A 23 -15.96 15.51 30.86
CA LYS A 23 -16.87 14.61 30.13
C LYS A 23 -16.77 13.16 30.62
N LEU A 24 -15.57 12.67 30.89
CA LEU A 24 -15.33 11.32 31.42
C LEU A 24 -15.96 11.16 32.82
N ALA A 25 -15.73 12.13 33.72
CA ALA A 25 -16.30 12.13 35.06
C ALA A 25 -17.83 12.09 35.03
N ARG A 26 -18.44 12.86 34.11
CA ARG A 26 -19.89 12.96 33.96
C ARG A 26 -20.54 11.68 33.43
N ILE A 27 -19.94 11.05 32.41
CA ILE A 27 -20.53 9.88 31.73
C ILE A 27 -20.33 8.60 32.54
N PHE A 28 -19.16 8.43 33.16
CA PHE A 28 -18.84 7.24 33.95
C PHE A 28 -19.09 7.41 35.46
N LYS A 29 -19.57 8.59 35.89
CA LYS A 29 -19.83 8.95 37.30
C LYS A 29 -18.62 8.71 38.21
N LEU A 30 -17.42 9.02 37.70
CA LEU A 30 -16.16 8.85 38.41
C LEU A 30 -15.87 10.08 39.28
N LYS A 31 -15.26 9.88 40.46
CA LYS A 31 -14.82 10.99 41.32
C LYS A 31 -13.62 11.71 40.66
N PRO A 32 -13.50 13.05 40.80
CA PRO A 32 -12.46 13.84 40.14
C PRO A 32 -11.03 13.32 40.42
N GLU A 33 -10.76 12.94 41.68
CA GLU A 33 -9.47 12.40 42.11
C GLU A 33 -9.07 11.11 41.38
N LYS A 34 -10.04 10.24 41.06
CA LYS A 34 -9.78 9.04 40.24
C LYS A 34 -9.54 9.40 38.78
N VAL A 35 -10.22 10.41 38.25
CA VAL A 35 -10.02 10.86 36.87
C VAL A 35 -8.62 11.42 36.68
N ASP A 36 -8.11 12.24 37.59
CA ASP A 36 -6.74 12.75 37.48
C ASP A 36 -5.68 11.64 37.56
N THR A 37 -5.92 10.61 38.36
CA THR A 37 -5.05 9.42 38.45
C THR A 37 -5.08 8.58 37.16
N LEU A 38 -6.23 8.53 36.47
CA LEU A 38 -6.39 7.82 35.19
C LEU A 38 -5.59 8.47 34.06
N PHE A 39 -5.46 9.80 34.06
CA PHE A 39 -4.65 10.54 33.09
C PHE A 39 -3.16 10.64 33.47
N ALA A 40 -2.76 10.07 34.63
CA ALA A 40 -1.37 10.03 35.09
C ALA A 40 -0.61 8.76 34.65
N GLY A 41 -1.19 7.93 33.77
CA GLY A 41 -0.51 6.82 33.09
C GLY A 41 -0.64 5.43 33.71
N GLN A 42 -1.56 5.22 34.66
CA GLN A 42 -1.89 3.88 35.15
C GLN A 42 -3.11 3.33 34.39
N SER A 43 -2.96 2.14 33.79
CA SER A 43 -4.07 1.43 33.16
C SER A 43 -5.10 1.01 34.19
N VAL A 44 -6.38 1.29 33.93
CA VAL A 44 -7.47 0.95 34.84
C VAL A 44 -8.58 0.25 34.09
N THR A 45 -8.95 -0.94 34.57
CA THR A 45 -10.11 -1.67 34.07
C THR A 45 -11.39 -1.01 34.58
N ILE A 46 -12.16 -0.42 33.66
CA ILE A 46 -13.43 0.23 33.96
C ILE A 46 -14.51 -0.81 34.22
N ARG A 47 -14.51 -1.92 33.48
CA ARG A 47 -15.46 -3.02 33.68
C ARG A 47 -14.92 -4.33 33.14
N LYS A 48 -15.07 -5.40 33.92
CA LYS A 48 -14.65 -6.76 33.55
C LYS A 48 -15.81 -7.62 33.06
N LYS A 49 -15.52 -8.58 32.18
CA LYS A 49 -16.42 -9.63 31.70
C LYS A 49 -17.74 -9.11 31.13
N VAL A 50 -17.66 -8.16 30.20
CA VAL A 50 -18.84 -7.64 29.46
C VAL A 50 -18.98 -8.31 28.09
N ASP A 51 -20.23 -8.54 27.66
CA ASP A 51 -20.50 -9.05 26.32
C ASP A 51 -20.07 -8.07 25.21
N GLU A 52 -19.84 -8.58 24.00
CA GLU A 52 -19.33 -7.80 22.86
C GLU A 52 -20.20 -6.58 22.53
N VAL A 53 -21.53 -6.71 22.65
CA VAL A 53 -22.48 -5.63 22.35
C VAL A 53 -22.34 -4.50 23.37
N THR A 54 -22.13 -4.83 24.64
CA THR A 54 -21.91 -3.90 25.73
C THR A 54 -20.52 -3.29 25.64
N ALA A 55 -19.49 -4.08 25.35
CA ALA A 55 -18.12 -3.62 25.11
C ALA A 55 -18.05 -2.56 24.00
N LYS A 56 -18.71 -2.81 22.84
CA LYS A 56 -18.83 -1.83 21.75
C LYS A 56 -19.59 -0.56 22.14
N LYS A 57 -20.58 -0.65 23.05
CA LYS A 57 -21.26 0.55 23.60
C LYS A 57 -20.31 1.38 24.48
N TYR A 58 -19.48 0.73 25.29
CA TYR A 58 -18.46 1.40 26.10
C TYR A 58 -17.41 2.09 25.23
N GLN A 59 -16.92 1.42 24.17
CA GLN A 59 -16.00 2.01 23.20
C GLN A 59 -16.60 3.24 22.49
N LYS A 60 -17.87 3.15 22.07
CA LYS A 60 -18.58 4.27 21.43
C LYS A 60 -18.80 5.45 22.38
N ALA A 61 -19.06 5.19 23.66
CA ALA A 61 -19.17 6.23 24.68
C ALA A 61 -17.81 6.89 24.99
N ALA A 62 -16.71 6.13 24.96
CA ALA A 62 -15.35 6.63 25.12
C ALA A 62 -14.95 7.57 23.96
N ALA A 63 -15.23 7.16 22.72
CA ALA A 63 -14.96 7.97 21.54
C ALA A 63 -15.70 9.31 21.56
N GLY A 64 -16.93 9.35 22.09
CA GLY A 64 -17.69 10.60 22.27
C GLY A 64 -17.11 11.55 23.33
N CYS A 65 -16.17 11.08 24.14
CA CYS A 65 -15.46 11.85 25.17
C CYS A 65 -14.02 12.22 24.79
N GLY A 66 -13.54 11.80 23.61
CA GLY A 66 -12.15 12.02 23.19
C GLY A 66 -11.13 11.10 23.86
N VAL A 67 -11.57 9.98 24.45
CA VAL A 67 -10.71 8.97 25.09
C VAL A 67 -10.80 7.62 24.39
N ILE A 68 -9.72 6.84 24.43
CA ILE A 68 -9.65 5.52 23.80
C ILE A 68 -9.77 4.45 24.89
N PHE A 69 -10.75 3.55 24.73
CA PHE A 69 -10.82 2.33 25.52
C PHE A 69 -10.43 1.15 24.66
N GLU A 70 -9.53 0.34 25.18
CA GLU A 70 -9.12 -0.92 24.58
C GLU A 70 -9.97 -2.05 25.15
N LEU A 71 -10.35 -2.98 24.28
CA LEU A 71 -11.17 -4.14 24.64
C LEU A 71 -10.25 -5.35 24.72
N GLU A 72 -9.88 -5.72 25.93
CA GLU A 72 -9.06 -6.91 26.17
C GLU A 72 -9.98 -8.14 26.25
N PRO A 73 -9.76 -9.19 25.42
CA PRO A 73 -10.48 -10.46 25.56
C PRO A 73 -10.17 -11.12 26.91
N CYS A 74 -11.20 -11.55 27.64
CA CYS A 74 -11.03 -12.28 28.89
C CYS A 74 -11.06 -13.79 28.59
N ASP A 75 -9.90 -14.41 28.45
CA ASP A 75 -9.79 -15.85 28.20
C ASP A 75 -10.05 -16.66 29.48
N ASP A 76 -11.07 -17.53 29.44
CA ASP A 76 -10.99 -18.84 30.08
C ASP A 76 -10.53 -19.84 29.00
N PRO A 77 -9.54 -20.70 29.28
CA PRO A 77 -8.88 -21.52 28.27
C PRO A 77 -9.76 -22.71 27.88
N ALA A 78 -10.55 -22.57 26.82
CA ALA A 78 -11.08 -23.70 26.07
C ALA A 78 -11.46 -23.29 24.63
N GLU A 79 -10.55 -23.62 23.72
CA GLU A 79 -10.87 -24.16 22.40
C GLU A 79 -11.50 -23.19 21.39
N THR A 80 -10.68 -22.27 20.89
CA THR A 80 -10.87 -21.64 19.58
C THR A 80 -10.69 -22.72 18.50
N ALA A 81 -11.78 -23.36 18.08
CA ALA A 81 -11.82 -24.01 16.78
C ALA A 81 -12.01 -22.92 15.71
N PRO A 82 -11.01 -22.64 14.84
CA PRO A 82 -11.25 -21.86 13.64
C PRO A 82 -12.27 -22.59 12.74
N SER A 83 -13.14 -21.82 12.08
CA SER A 83 -14.08 -22.33 11.08
C SER A 83 -13.35 -23.28 10.12
N THR A 84 -13.80 -24.53 10.06
CA THR A 84 -13.23 -25.62 9.26
C THR A 84 -13.17 -25.32 7.77
N ALA A 85 -13.85 -24.28 7.29
CA ALA A 85 -13.76 -23.79 5.92
C ALA A 85 -12.51 -22.92 5.65
N ALA A 86 -12.06 -22.12 6.61
CA ALA A 86 -10.93 -21.20 6.44
C ALA A 86 -9.56 -21.89 6.58
N VAL A 87 -9.46 -22.93 7.43
CA VAL A 87 -8.24 -23.74 7.56
C VAL A 87 -8.04 -24.66 6.37
N ALA A 88 -9.13 -25.28 5.86
CA ALA A 88 -9.04 -26.19 4.72
C ALA A 88 -8.67 -25.48 3.40
N ALA A 89 -9.01 -24.20 3.23
CA ALA A 89 -8.60 -23.40 2.07
C ALA A 89 -7.16 -22.87 2.21
N ARG A 90 -6.72 -22.46 3.41
CA ARG A 90 -5.34 -22.00 3.67
C ARG A 90 -4.30 -23.11 3.51
N ASP A 91 -4.60 -24.34 3.91
CA ASP A 91 -3.67 -25.49 3.77
C ASP A 91 -3.53 -25.96 2.30
N ALA A 92 -4.49 -25.67 1.43
CA ALA A 92 -4.50 -26.17 0.05
C ALA A 92 -3.67 -25.32 -0.94
N THR A 93 -3.24 -24.12 -0.54
CA THR A 93 -2.51 -23.15 -1.40
C THR A 93 -1.10 -22.79 -0.91
N MET A 94 -0.67 -23.36 0.23
CA MET A 94 0.68 -23.16 0.75
C MET A 94 1.65 -24.18 0.15
N VAL A 95 2.83 -23.71 -0.24
CA VAL A 95 3.94 -24.51 -0.75
C VAL A 95 5.12 -24.35 0.21
N VAL A 96 5.71 -25.48 0.63
CA VAL A 96 6.93 -25.48 1.45
C VAL A 96 8.15 -25.54 0.54
N CYS A 97 9.07 -24.60 0.70
CA CYS A 97 10.30 -24.56 -0.07
C CYS A 97 11.17 -25.81 0.20
N PRO A 98 11.64 -26.53 -0.83
CA PRO A 98 12.46 -27.72 -0.63
C PRO A 98 13.90 -27.41 -0.17
N ASN A 99 14.35 -26.15 -0.28
CA ASN A 99 15.70 -25.73 0.11
C ASN A 99 15.75 -25.16 1.53
N CYS A 100 14.91 -24.16 1.85
CA CYS A 100 14.93 -23.50 3.17
C CYS A 100 13.77 -23.88 4.09
N HIS A 101 12.85 -24.73 3.66
CA HIS A 101 11.65 -25.14 4.40
C HIS A 101 10.68 -24.01 4.80
N PHE A 102 10.82 -22.82 4.19
CA PHE A 102 9.89 -21.72 4.36
C PHE A 102 8.51 -22.08 3.78
N SER A 103 7.46 -21.91 4.58
CA SER A 103 6.08 -22.11 4.16
C SER A 103 5.54 -20.80 3.60
N GLN A 104 5.06 -20.82 2.36
CA GLN A 104 4.64 -19.62 1.64
C GLN A 104 3.44 -19.91 0.73
N SER A 105 2.76 -18.85 0.27
CA SER A 105 1.78 -18.95 -0.80
C SER A 105 2.42 -19.43 -2.11
N ARG A 106 1.60 -19.98 -3.01
CA ARG A 106 2.07 -20.49 -4.31
C ARG A 106 2.72 -19.36 -5.12
N SER A 107 4.01 -19.52 -5.44
CA SER A 107 4.80 -18.67 -6.33
C SER A 107 5.80 -19.54 -7.11
N THR A 108 6.36 -19.04 -8.21
CA THR A 108 7.35 -19.79 -9.01
C THR A 108 8.70 -19.92 -8.29
N THR A 109 9.01 -19.01 -7.37
CA THR A 109 10.27 -18.98 -6.58
C THR A 109 10.01 -18.79 -5.08
N CYS A 110 10.94 -19.26 -4.25
CA CYS A 110 10.87 -19.12 -2.80
C CYS A 110 11.05 -17.66 -2.37
N LEU A 111 10.12 -17.15 -1.55
CA LEU A 111 10.11 -15.79 -1.01
C LEU A 111 11.28 -15.50 -0.05
N GLN A 112 11.90 -16.53 0.50
CA GLN A 112 13.01 -16.39 1.45
C GLN A 112 14.39 -16.67 0.82
N CYS A 113 14.50 -17.61 -0.11
CA CYS A 113 15.80 -18.05 -0.64
C CYS A 113 15.93 -18.01 -2.17
N GLY A 114 14.87 -17.66 -2.91
CA GLY A 114 14.90 -17.52 -4.37
C GLY A 114 14.92 -18.83 -5.17
N GLU A 115 14.81 -20.00 -4.53
CA GLU A 115 14.79 -21.31 -5.20
C GLU A 115 13.51 -21.50 -6.02
N PHE A 116 13.58 -22.10 -7.22
CA PHE A 116 12.38 -22.36 -8.02
C PHE A 116 11.51 -23.45 -7.38
N LEU A 117 10.26 -23.12 -7.04
CA LEU A 117 9.29 -24.03 -6.42
C LEU A 117 8.44 -24.79 -7.44
N ILE A 118 8.37 -24.28 -8.68
CA ILE A 118 7.63 -24.88 -9.78
C ILE A 118 8.57 -25.05 -10.98
N LYS A 119 8.75 -26.29 -11.44
CA LYS A 119 9.43 -26.55 -12.71
C LYS A 119 8.51 -26.03 -13.83
N PRO A 120 8.94 -25.10 -14.71
CA PRO A 120 8.08 -24.57 -15.75
C PRO A 120 7.47 -25.70 -16.59
N ALA A 121 6.17 -25.62 -16.87
CA ALA A 121 5.56 -26.51 -17.85
C ALA A 121 6.28 -26.31 -19.19
N GLU A 122 6.95 -27.36 -19.67
CA GLU A 122 7.54 -27.38 -21.01
C GLU A 122 6.40 -27.20 -22.02
N THR A 123 6.21 -25.98 -22.51
CA THR A 123 5.43 -25.78 -23.72
C THR A 123 6.17 -26.49 -24.86
N PRO A 124 5.51 -27.38 -25.62
CA PRO A 124 6.16 -28.04 -26.73
C PRO A 124 6.69 -26.98 -27.69
N ARG A 125 8.00 -26.98 -27.87
CA ARG A 125 8.70 -26.14 -28.84
C ARG A 125 8.02 -26.35 -30.20
N PRO A 126 7.56 -25.30 -30.90
CA PRO A 126 7.22 -25.46 -32.30
C PRO A 126 8.46 -25.98 -33.04
N ALA A 127 8.22 -26.93 -33.93
CA ALA A 127 9.26 -27.58 -34.74
C ALA A 127 10.18 -26.53 -35.39
N PRO A 128 11.48 -26.82 -35.57
CA PRO A 128 12.40 -25.91 -36.22
C PRO A 128 11.84 -25.50 -37.58
N ILE A 129 11.67 -24.19 -37.77
CA ILE A 129 11.31 -23.61 -39.07
C ILE A 129 12.33 -24.09 -40.08
N ALA A 130 11.84 -24.65 -41.19
CA ALA A 130 12.64 -25.12 -42.31
C ALA A 130 13.65 -24.05 -42.73
N LYS A 131 14.90 -24.47 -42.94
CA LYS A 131 15.99 -23.62 -43.46
C LYS A 131 15.53 -22.99 -44.77
N VAL A 132 15.25 -21.69 -44.74
CA VAL A 132 15.10 -20.88 -45.95
C VAL A 132 16.50 -20.74 -46.55
N THR A 133 16.78 -21.53 -47.58
CA THR A 133 17.95 -21.32 -48.44
C THR A 133 17.71 -20.06 -49.25
N VAL A 134 18.38 -18.97 -48.86
CA VAL A 134 18.41 -17.74 -49.65
C VAL A 134 19.34 -17.96 -50.83
N PRO A 135 18.91 -17.80 -52.09
CA PRO A 135 19.84 -17.78 -53.21
C PRO A 135 20.72 -16.54 -53.11
N VAL A 136 22.04 -16.75 -53.12
CA VAL A 136 23.04 -15.70 -53.29
C VAL A 136 22.91 -15.18 -54.72
N SER A 137 22.19 -14.08 -54.89
CA SER A 137 22.25 -13.27 -56.11
C SER A 137 23.45 -12.34 -55.98
N THR A 138 24.42 -12.49 -56.87
CA THR A 138 25.49 -11.50 -57.09
C THR A 138 24.86 -10.23 -57.65
N ALA A 139 24.61 -9.25 -56.79
CA ALA A 139 24.27 -7.91 -57.19
C ALA A 139 25.56 -7.09 -57.31
N GLU A 140 25.85 -6.66 -58.54
CA GLU A 140 26.91 -5.73 -58.87
C GLU A 140 26.83 -4.45 -58.03
N SER A 141 28.01 -4.00 -57.59
CA SER A 141 28.22 -2.77 -56.84
C SER A 141 27.75 -1.54 -57.62
N ALA A 142 26.56 -1.03 -57.29
CA ALA A 142 26.20 0.35 -57.57
C ALA A 142 26.56 1.21 -56.35
N ALA A 143 27.58 2.04 -56.51
CA ALA A 143 28.04 3.01 -55.51
C ALA A 143 26.92 4.03 -55.20
N GLY A 144 26.13 3.74 -54.16
CA GLY A 144 25.04 4.59 -53.68
C GLY A 144 25.22 5.00 -52.21
N SER A 145 25.72 6.21 -52.01
CA SER A 145 25.63 7.04 -50.79
C SER A 145 25.70 6.30 -49.44
N THR A 146 26.92 6.13 -48.93
CA THR A 146 27.23 5.65 -47.57
C THR A 146 26.50 6.40 -46.44
N LYS A 147 26.03 7.63 -46.69
CA LYS A 147 25.22 8.42 -45.75
C LYS A 147 23.82 7.84 -45.54
N ASN A 148 23.22 7.20 -46.55
CA ASN A 148 21.86 6.68 -46.48
C ASN A 148 21.82 5.32 -45.75
N LEU A 149 22.81 4.45 -45.93
CA LEU A 149 22.90 3.18 -45.20
C LEU A 149 23.11 3.37 -43.69
N TRP A 150 23.95 4.32 -43.28
CA TRP A 150 24.13 4.64 -41.86
C TRP A 150 22.85 5.22 -41.25
N LYS A 151 22.15 6.09 -42.01
CA LYS A 151 20.88 6.65 -41.59
C LYS A 151 19.81 5.56 -41.44
N THR A 152 19.67 4.64 -42.38
CA THR A 152 18.71 3.53 -42.30
C THR A 152 19.06 2.53 -41.20
N ALA A 153 20.34 2.19 -41.02
CA ALA A 153 20.79 1.32 -39.93
C ALA A 153 20.54 1.97 -38.56
N ARG A 154 20.85 3.26 -38.40
CA ARG A 154 20.56 4.02 -37.17
C ARG A 154 19.07 4.10 -36.90
N ILE A 155 18.24 4.41 -37.90
CA ILE A 155 16.78 4.45 -37.76
C ILE A 155 16.26 3.05 -37.40
N GLY A 156 16.73 2.00 -38.06
CA GLY A 156 16.35 0.62 -37.77
C GLY A 156 16.71 0.21 -36.33
N LEU A 157 17.92 0.56 -35.87
CA LEU A 157 18.34 0.31 -34.48
C LEU A 157 17.49 1.10 -33.48
N LEU A 158 17.22 2.38 -33.75
CA LEU A 158 16.37 3.21 -32.88
C LEU A 158 14.94 2.67 -32.81
N LEU A 159 14.37 2.22 -33.93
CA LEU A 159 13.05 1.59 -33.96
C LEU A 159 13.04 0.23 -33.25
N LEU A 160 14.10 -0.57 -33.37
CA LEU A 160 14.24 -1.83 -32.63
C LEU A 160 14.31 -1.57 -31.12
N VAL A 161 15.14 -0.62 -30.68
CA VAL A 161 15.23 -0.21 -29.27
C VAL A 161 13.87 0.31 -28.78
N LEU A 162 13.22 1.18 -29.56
CA LEU A 162 11.89 1.69 -29.22
C LEU A 162 10.85 0.56 -29.14
N PHE A 163 10.91 -0.41 -30.04
CA PHE A 163 10.04 -1.59 -30.04
C PHE A 163 10.26 -2.44 -28.79
N ILE A 164 11.53 -2.76 -28.44
CA ILE A 164 11.87 -3.53 -27.25
C ILE A 164 11.39 -2.80 -25.98
N VAL A 165 11.68 -1.50 -25.87
CA VAL A 165 11.25 -0.67 -24.73
C VAL A 165 9.73 -0.59 -24.64
N GLY A 166 9.04 -0.39 -25.77
CA GLY A 166 7.59 -0.35 -25.85
C GLY A 166 6.95 -1.68 -25.46
N MET A 167 7.48 -2.79 -25.98
CA MET A 167 7.04 -4.14 -25.66
C MET A 167 7.25 -4.45 -24.18
N ASN A 168 8.44 -4.16 -23.62
CA ASN A 168 8.73 -4.37 -22.21
C ASN A 168 7.76 -3.58 -21.32
N THR A 169 7.53 -2.30 -21.64
CA THR A 169 6.58 -1.44 -20.90
C THR A 169 5.16 -2.01 -20.89
N VAL A 170 4.69 -2.55 -22.02
CA VAL A 170 3.35 -3.15 -22.13
C VAL A 170 3.30 -4.48 -21.37
N MET A 171 4.33 -5.31 -21.46
CA MET A 171 4.38 -6.60 -20.78
C MET A 171 4.45 -6.44 -19.26
N THR A 172 5.34 -5.58 -18.74
CA THR A 172 5.42 -5.27 -17.31
C THR A 172 4.08 -4.80 -16.75
N GLY A 173 3.35 -3.93 -17.47
CA GLY A 173 2.03 -3.48 -17.02
C GLY A 173 0.93 -4.56 -17.07
N ARG A 174 1.08 -5.57 -17.94
CA ARG A 174 0.15 -6.71 -17.99
C ARG A 174 0.45 -7.72 -16.88
N TRP A 175 1.73 -7.98 -16.60
CA TRP A 175 2.18 -8.87 -15.53
C TRP A 175 1.87 -8.31 -14.14
N ALA A 176 2.05 -7.01 -13.93
CA ALA A 176 1.71 -6.39 -12.64
C ALA A 176 0.19 -6.38 -12.30
N THR A 177 -0.66 -6.95 -13.14
CA THR A 177 -2.13 -7.00 -12.93
C THR A 177 -2.76 -8.30 -13.43
N ASP A 178 -1.97 -9.36 -13.66
CA ASP A 178 -2.54 -10.69 -13.95
C ASP A 178 -2.91 -11.44 -12.67
N TRP A 179 -2.26 -11.11 -11.55
CA TRP A 179 -2.48 -11.70 -10.22
C TRP A 179 -2.26 -13.20 -10.20
N ASP A 180 -1.29 -13.68 -11.01
CA ASP A 180 -0.84 -15.06 -10.94
C ASP A 180 0.21 -15.26 -9.83
N GLU A 181 0.92 -14.19 -9.43
CA GLU A 181 1.91 -14.18 -8.35
C GLU A 181 1.79 -12.93 -7.47
N PRO A 182 2.22 -13.00 -6.18
CA PRO A 182 2.37 -11.83 -5.33
C PRO A 182 3.35 -10.80 -5.91
N LEU A 183 3.02 -9.52 -5.82
CA LEU A 183 3.94 -8.44 -6.20
C LEU A 183 4.79 -8.00 -5.02
N TRP A 184 6.10 -7.90 -5.24
CA TRP A 184 7.02 -7.44 -4.21
C TRP A 184 7.05 -5.92 -4.17
N VAL A 185 6.79 -5.35 -3.00
CA VAL A 185 6.77 -3.91 -2.76
C VAL A 185 7.92 -3.54 -1.83
N GLY A 186 8.90 -2.81 -2.35
CA GLY A 186 9.98 -2.23 -1.56
C GLY A 186 9.59 -0.85 -1.04
N ILE A 187 9.67 -0.64 0.26
CA ILE A 187 9.56 0.67 0.90
C ILE A 187 10.97 1.25 1.06
N TYR A 188 11.24 2.38 0.42
CA TYR A 188 12.55 3.05 0.43
C TYR A 188 12.46 4.32 1.28
N PRO A 189 12.87 4.28 2.56
CA PRO A 189 12.76 5.42 3.44
C PRO A 189 13.79 6.50 3.06
N ILE A 190 13.36 7.76 3.09
CA ILE A 190 14.18 8.93 2.80
C ILE A 190 13.96 9.99 3.89
N ASN A 191 15.04 10.53 4.44
CA ASN A 191 14.96 11.68 5.32
C ASN A 191 14.68 12.95 4.51
N GLY A 192 13.42 13.39 4.49
CA GLY A 192 12.94 14.51 3.69
C GLY A 192 13.44 15.87 4.16
N ASP A 193 13.49 16.08 5.48
CA ASP A 193 13.88 17.36 6.08
C ASP A 193 15.35 17.41 6.52
N GLN A 194 16.12 16.32 6.30
CA GLN A 194 17.53 16.19 6.67
C GLN A 194 17.78 16.46 8.17
N LYS A 195 16.84 16.04 9.03
CA LYS A 195 16.92 16.21 10.49
C LYS A 195 17.33 14.92 11.18
N GLU A 196 18.16 15.02 12.22
CA GLU A 196 18.70 13.87 12.95
C GLU A 196 17.62 12.98 13.57
N HIS A 197 16.57 13.56 14.16
CA HIS A 197 15.48 12.76 14.73
C HIS A 197 14.70 11.93 13.68
N ILE A 198 14.64 12.40 12.42
CA ILE A 198 14.02 11.64 11.33
C ILE A 198 14.92 10.48 10.91
N THR A 199 16.24 10.69 10.90
CA THR A 199 17.20 9.60 10.69
C THR A 199 17.02 8.54 11.78
N HIS A 200 16.93 8.93 13.06
CA HIS A 200 16.70 7.99 14.16
C HIS A 200 15.36 7.24 14.01
N TYR A 201 14.30 7.94 13.57
CA TYR A 201 13.02 7.29 13.27
C TYR A 201 13.18 6.26 12.14
N ILE A 202 13.84 6.62 11.04
CA ILE A 202 14.08 5.71 9.91
C ILE A 202 14.94 4.51 10.32
N ASP A 203 15.99 4.72 11.13
CA ASP A 203 16.87 3.66 11.61
C ASP A 203 16.15 2.71 12.57
N SER A 204 15.05 3.14 13.18
CA SER A 204 14.17 2.29 13.99
C SER A 204 13.12 1.53 13.17
N LEU A 205 13.03 1.80 11.85
CA LEU A 205 12.04 1.13 11.01
C LEU A 205 12.36 -0.34 10.83
N ASP A 206 11.33 -1.18 10.90
CA ASP A 206 11.39 -2.59 10.54
C ASP A 206 10.20 -3.01 9.65
N GLU A 207 10.22 -4.25 9.16
CA GLU A 207 9.16 -4.75 8.27
C GLU A 207 7.81 -4.95 8.99
N GLU A 208 7.81 -5.14 10.31
CA GLU A 208 6.58 -5.38 11.09
C GLU A 208 5.68 -4.14 11.11
N GLN A 209 6.27 -2.95 11.12
CA GLN A 209 5.52 -1.68 11.00
C GLN A 209 4.77 -1.53 9.67
N PHE A 210 5.13 -2.29 8.63
CA PHE A 210 4.44 -2.28 7.34
C PHE A 210 3.49 -3.46 7.16
N ARG A 211 3.46 -4.42 8.10
CA ARG A 211 2.56 -5.58 8.06
C ARG A 211 1.08 -5.21 7.91
N PRO A 212 0.55 -4.14 8.55
CA PRO A 212 -0.85 -3.74 8.36
C PRO A 212 -1.23 -3.44 6.90
N ILE A 213 -0.26 -3.05 6.05
CA ILE A 213 -0.50 -2.83 4.62
C ILE A 213 -0.70 -4.16 3.89
N ALA A 214 0.15 -5.16 4.18
CA ALA A 214 0.01 -6.50 3.62
C ALA A 214 -1.29 -7.16 4.09
N ASP A 215 -1.58 -7.08 5.39
CA ASP A 215 -2.81 -7.62 5.99
C ASP A 215 -4.06 -6.99 5.35
N PHE A 216 -4.08 -5.67 5.20
CA PHE A 216 -5.17 -4.96 4.51
C PHE A 216 -5.40 -5.48 3.09
N PHE A 217 -4.35 -5.64 2.29
CA PHE A 217 -4.51 -6.14 0.92
C PHE A 217 -4.94 -7.60 0.87
N ALA A 218 -4.50 -8.44 1.80
CA ALA A 218 -4.93 -9.83 1.92
C ALA A 218 -6.43 -9.92 2.27
N GLU A 219 -6.88 -9.12 3.24
CA GLU A 219 -8.29 -9.04 3.64
C GLU A 219 -9.18 -8.54 2.50
N GLU A 220 -8.76 -7.49 1.80
CA GLU A 220 -9.52 -6.97 0.66
C GLU A 220 -9.49 -7.92 -0.55
N ALA A 221 -8.39 -8.63 -0.79
CA ALA A 221 -8.31 -9.65 -1.83
C ALA A 221 -9.31 -10.79 -1.57
N ASP A 222 -9.38 -11.28 -0.34
CA ASP A 222 -10.37 -12.28 0.10
C ASP A 222 -11.81 -11.75 -0.08
N ALA A 223 -12.06 -10.50 0.32
CA ALA A 223 -13.37 -9.86 0.18
C ALA A 223 -13.83 -9.70 -1.30
N HIS A 224 -12.91 -9.73 -2.26
CA HIS A 224 -13.17 -9.70 -3.71
C HIS A 224 -12.98 -11.06 -4.41
N ASP A 225 -12.86 -12.15 -3.64
CA ASP A 225 -12.68 -13.52 -4.15
C ASP A 225 -11.43 -13.69 -5.05
N LEU A 226 -10.36 -12.92 -4.81
CA LEU A 226 -9.10 -13.09 -5.53
C LEU A 226 -8.42 -14.40 -5.10
N PRO A 227 -7.99 -15.29 -6.02
CA PRO A 227 -7.36 -16.56 -5.69
C PRO A 227 -5.88 -16.43 -5.29
N LEU A 228 -5.55 -15.41 -4.49
CA LEU A 228 -4.23 -15.17 -3.90
C LEU A 228 -4.41 -14.82 -2.42
N VAL A 229 -3.67 -15.52 -1.55
CA VAL A 229 -3.69 -15.26 -0.10
C VAL A 229 -3.04 -13.92 0.23
N GLU A 230 -1.98 -13.57 -0.48
CA GLU A 230 -1.21 -12.35 -0.26
C GLU A 230 -0.86 -11.75 -1.64
N PRO A 231 -1.60 -10.73 -2.11
CA PRO A 231 -1.35 -10.13 -3.43
C PRO A 231 -0.12 -9.22 -3.45
N PHE A 232 0.29 -8.70 -2.28
CA PHE A 232 1.44 -7.82 -2.14
C PHE A 232 2.29 -8.24 -0.95
N THR A 233 3.59 -8.40 -1.22
CA THR A 233 4.58 -8.74 -0.20
C THR A 233 5.45 -7.52 0.06
N ILE A 234 5.37 -6.97 1.28
CA ILE A 234 6.07 -5.73 1.63
C ILE A 234 7.47 -6.03 2.19
N ARG A 235 8.47 -5.26 1.76
CA ARG A 235 9.86 -5.33 2.23
C ARG A 235 10.39 -3.94 2.51
N LEU A 236 11.23 -3.81 3.54
CA LEU A 236 11.90 -2.55 3.86
C LEU A 236 13.28 -2.51 3.20
N ALA A 237 13.51 -1.50 2.35
CA ALA A 237 14.80 -1.27 1.73
C ALA A 237 15.71 -0.41 2.63
N PRO A 238 17.04 -0.50 2.47
CA PRO A 238 17.95 0.43 3.14
C PRO A 238 17.67 1.89 2.76
N THR A 239 17.93 2.81 3.70
CA THR A 239 17.69 4.25 3.54
C THR A 239 18.34 4.82 2.29
N VAL A 240 17.57 5.66 1.58
CA VAL A 240 18.03 6.36 0.38
C VAL A 240 18.46 7.78 0.75
N ALA A 241 19.69 8.15 0.41
CA ALA A 241 20.26 9.45 0.76
C ALA A 241 19.80 10.60 -0.15
N ALA A 242 19.52 10.32 -1.44
CA ALA A 242 19.12 11.35 -2.39
C ALA A 242 17.60 11.61 -2.32
N LEU A 243 17.17 12.84 -2.60
CA LEU A 243 15.76 13.18 -2.76
C LEU A 243 15.29 12.94 -4.21
N PRO A 244 14.03 12.50 -4.41
CA PRO A 244 13.46 12.38 -5.75
C PRO A 244 13.35 13.76 -6.42
N PRO A 245 13.54 13.86 -7.74
CA PRO A 245 13.40 15.15 -8.42
C PRO A 245 11.94 15.63 -8.36
N ALA A 246 11.76 16.88 -7.93
CA ALA A 246 10.44 17.49 -7.80
C ALA A 246 9.65 17.49 -9.13
N PRO A 247 8.33 17.26 -9.08
CA PRO A 247 7.46 17.34 -10.25
C PRO A 247 7.48 18.76 -10.84
N PRO A 248 7.27 18.90 -12.16
CA PRO A 248 7.17 20.21 -12.78
C PRO A 248 5.90 20.94 -12.32
N GLN A 249 6.03 22.20 -11.92
CA GLN A 249 4.89 23.05 -11.56
C GLN A 249 3.99 23.36 -12.77
N SER A 250 4.57 23.40 -13.97
CA SER A 250 3.83 23.62 -15.20
C SER A 250 3.25 22.31 -15.72
N ARG A 251 2.00 22.33 -16.22
CA ARG A 251 1.38 21.21 -16.96
C ARG A 251 1.93 21.05 -18.39
N ASN A 252 3.14 21.57 -18.67
CA ASN A 252 3.76 21.44 -19.98
C ASN A 252 4.11 19.96 -20.25
N PRO A 253 3.57 19.34 -21.31
CA PRO A 253 3.82 17.92 -21.60
C PRO A 253 5.30 17.56 -21.77
N LEU A 254 6.12 18.47 -22.32
CA LEU A 254 7.56 18.24 -22.47
C LEU A 254 8.28 18.26 -21.12
N ALA A 255 7.90 19.16 -20.22
CA ALA A 255 8.44 19.21 -18.86
C ALA A 255 8.07 17.95 -18.07
N VAL A 256 6.83 17.48 -18.20
CA VAL A 256 6.37 16.22 -17.59
C VAL A 256 7.12 15.01 -18.16
N MET A 257 7.33 14.97 -19.48
CA MET A 257 8.06 13.89 -20.14
C MET A 257 9.53 13.84 -19.69
N TRP A 258 10.19 15.00 -19.66
CA TRP A 258 11.57 15.14 -19.19
C TRP A 258 11.72 14.74 -17.72
N TRP A 259 10.82 15.24 -16.86
CA TRP A 259 10.76 14.84 -15.46
C TRP A 259 10.55 13.33 -15.30
N SER A 260 9.64 12.74 -16.08
CA SER A 260 9.39 11.30 -16.06
C SER A 260 10.62 10.46 -16.42
N LEU A 261 11.49 10.97 -17.31
CA LEU A 261 12.76 10.31 -17.64
C LEU A 261 13.79 10.50 -16.52
N LYS A 262 13.89 11.72 -15.97
CA LYS A 262 14.75 12.04 -14.83
C LYS A 262 14.41 11.18 -13.60
N MET A 263 13.12 11.02 -13.31
CA MET A 263 12.61 10.13 -12.25
C MET A 263 13.06 8.69 -12.48
N ARG A 264 12.86 8.13 -13.67
CA ARG A 264 13.29 6.75 -13.97
C ARG A 264 14.79 6.54 -13.79
N PHE A 265 15.59 7.48 -14.26
CA PHE A 265 17.05 7.45 -14.08
C PHE A 265 17.44 7.59 -12.60
N TRP A 266 16.72 8.41 -11.85
CA TRP A 266 16.92 8.56 -10.42
C TRP A 266 16.56 7.27 -9.66
N VAL A 267 15.42 6.64 -9.95
CA VAL A 267 15.00 5.35 -9.36
C VAL A 267 16.04 4.26 -9.64
N TYR A 268 16.53 4.18 -10.87
CA TYR A 268 17.58 3.21 -11.24
C TYR A 268 18.86 3.37 -10.42
N GLN A 269 19.25 4.60 -10.08
CA GLN A 269 20.47 4.85 -9.29
C GLN A 269 20.27 4.69 -7.78
N ASN A 270 19.04 4.82 -7.29
CA ASN A 270 18.72 4.84 -5.86
C ASN A 270 17.97 3.59 -5.41
N ASP A 271 18.02 2.53 -6.21
CA ASP A 271 17.55 1.21 -5.78
C ASP A 271 18.58 0.59 -4.83
N THR A 272 18.33 0.72 -3.53
CA THR A 272 19.19 0.25 -2.44
C THR A 272 18.95 -1.21 -2.06
N PHE A 273 18.07 -1.94 -2.75
CA PHE A 273 17.82 -3.35 -2.47
C PHE A 273 19.00 -4.20 -3.00
N THR A 274 19.99 -4.44 -2.15
CA THR A 274 21.24 -5.13 -2.52
C THR A 274 21.19 -6.65 -2.27
N GLU A 275 20.30 -7.10 -1.39
CA GLU A 275 20.17 -8.51 -0.98
C GLU A 275 18.82 -9.07 -1.44
N GLY A 276 18.76 -9.58 -2.67
CA GLY A 276 17.57 -10.22 -3.25
C GLY A 276 17.18 -9.69 -4.63
N PRO A 277 16.13 -10.25 -5.25
CA PRO A 277 15.57 -9.67 -6.48
C PRO A 277 15.02 -8.28 -6.18
N SER A 278 15.29 -7.33 -7.08
CA SER A 278 14.72 -5.98 -7.00
C SER A 278 13.20 -6.06 -6.96
N PRO A 279 12.52 -5.34 -6.06
CA PRO A 279 11.07 -5.41 -5.91
C PRO A 279 10.37 -4.93 -7.19
N ASP A 280 9.22 -5.51 -7.48
CA ASP A 280 8.37 -5.14 -8.62
C ASP A 280 7.91 -3.69 -8.50
N ILE A 281 7.51 -3.29 -7.28
CA ILE A 281 6.99 -1.97 -6.94
C ILE A 281 7.94 -1.26 -5.97
N LYS A 282 8.29 -0.01 -6.26
CA LYS A 282 9.21 0.80 -5.43
C LYS A 282 8.51 2.03 -4.87
N ILE A 283 8.27 2.04 -3.56
CA ILE A 283 7.63 3.16 -2.86
C ILE A 283 8.69 3.95 -2.11
N PHE A 284 9.05 5.11 -2.66
CA PHE A 284 9.99 6.04 -2.02
C PHE A 284 9.23 6.89 -1.00
N THR A 285 9.47 6.62 0.28
CA THR A 285 8.75 7.25 1.39
C THR A 285 9.61 8.35 2.00
N VAL A 286 9.27 9.59 1.68
CA VAL A 286 9.94 10.81 2.15
C VAL A 286 9.33 11.22 3.48
N TYR A 287 10.07 10.98 4.57
CA TYR A 287 9.66 11.28 5.93
C TYR A 287 9.94 12.74 6.32
N HIS A 288 8.95 13.37 6.94
CA HIS A 288 8.98 14.75 7.41
C HIS A 288 8.64 14.86 8.90
N ASP A 289 9.01 15.98 9.49
CA ASP A 289 8.66 16.33 10.86
C ASP A 289 7.13 16.55 11.02
N ALA A 290 6.54 15.90 12.02
CA ALA A 290 5.11 15.99 12.33
C ALA A 290 4.65 17.38 12.77
N GLY A 291 5.58 18.27 13.15
CA GLY A 291 5.28 19.66 13.50
C GLY A 291 4.89 20.57 12.31
N THR A 292 4.94 20.05 11.08
CA THR A 292 4.58 20.79 9.86
C THR A 292 3.24 20.30 9.31
N PRO A 293 2.12 21.02 9.51
CA PRO A 293 0.83 20.63 8.92
C PRO A 293 0.90 20.61 7.39
N ASP A 294 0.04 19.78 6.77
CA ASP A 294 -0.29 19.70 5.34
C ASP A 294 0.66 18.95 4.37
N ARG A 295 1.51 18.02 4.84
CA ARG A 295 2.44 17.29 3.93
C ARG A 295 1.98 15.93 3.41
N LEU A 296 1.09 15.21 4.09
CA LEU A 296 0.63 13.88 3.63
C LEU A 296 -0.11 13.94 2.29
N GLU A 297 -0.79 15.06 2.00
CA GLU A 297 -1.76 15.16 0.92
C GLU A 297 -1.14 15.42 -0.47
N ASN A 298 0.19 15.55 -0.57
CA ASN A 298 0.91 15.81 -1.83
C ASN A 298 1.69 14.59 -2.38
N SER A 299 1.33 13.38 -1.95
CA SER A 299 1.95 12.15 -2.46
C SER A 299 1.64 11.95 -3.95
N LEU A 300 2.61 11.43 -4.71
CA LEU A 300 2.57 11.38 -6.17
C LEU A 300 2.87 9.98 -6.69
N GLY A 301 1.86 9.40 -7.35
CA GLY A 301 1.96 8.09 -7.96
C GLY A 301 2.15 8.04 -9.46
N MET A 302 3.11 7.23 -9.89
CA MET A 302 3.45 7.06 -11.31
C MET A 302 3.13 5.64 -11.82
N ARG A 303 1.90 5.47 -12.31
CA ARG A 303 1.38 4.23 -12.95
C ARG A 303 2.31 3.57 -13.98
N LYS A 304 3.10 4.33 -14.75
CA LYS A 304 3.93 3.82 -15.87
C LYS A 304 5.36 3.44 -15.48
N GLY A 305 5.65 3.29 -14.18
CA GLY A 305 7.00 2.99 -13.70
C GLY A 305 7.09 1.91 -12.62
N LEU A 306 5.95 1.42 -12.09
CA LEU A 306 5.92 0.61 -10.86
C LEU A 306 6.69 1.26 -9.70
N PHE A 307 6.62 2.58 -9.60
CA PHE A 307 7.16 3.29 -8.45
C PHE A 307 6.25 4.46 -8.06
N GLY A 308 6.26 4.78 -6.77
CA GLY A 308 5.50 5.88 -6.18
C GLY A 308 6.38 6.69 -5.24
N VAL A 309 6.04 7.97 -5.03
CA VAL A 309 6.66 8.81 -4.02
C VAL A 309 5.60 9.19 -3.00
N VAL A 310 5.80 8.76 -1.76
CA VAL A 310 4.92 9.05 -0.63
C VAL A 310 5.58 10.07 0.28
N HIS A 311 4.82 11.07 0.70
CA HIS A 311 5.21 11.94 1.80
C HIS A 311 4.57 11.43 3.09
N ALA A 312 5.39 11.18 4.10
CA ALA A 312 5.01 10.57 5.38
C ALA A 312 5.53 11.37 6.57
N TYR A 313 4.98 11.15 7.76
CA TYR A 313 5.50 11.73 9.00
C TYR A 313 6.41 10.77 9.76
N ALA A 314 7.53 11.29 10.28
CA ALA A 314 8.45 10.57 11.15
C ALA A 314 7.96 10.56 12.62
N ASP A 315 6.74 10.06 12.85
CA ASP A 315 6.10 10.00 14.17
C ASP A 315 5.25 8.73 14.25
N TYR A 316 5.51 7.89 15.27
CA TYR A 316 4.82 6.62 15.49
C TYR A 316 3.30 6.79 15.65
N ARG A 317 2.83 7.94 16.16
CA ARG A 317 1.39 8.23 16.33
C ARG A 317 0.69 8.47 15.00
N LEU A 318 1.45 8.80 13.96
CA LEU A 318 0.97 9.09 12.61
C LEU A 318 1.26 7.96 11.62
N GLU A 319 1.98 6.92 12.06
CA GLU A 319 2.29 5.74 11.26
C GLU A 319 1.05 5.06 10.65
N PRO A 320 -0.08 4.87 11.38
CA PRO A 320 -1.27 4.28 10.78
C PRO A 320 -1.87 5.13 9.65
N LYS A 321 -1.66 6.45 9.68
CA LYS A 321 -2.05 7.34 8.57
C LYS A 321 -1.08 7.25 7.40
N ASN A 322 0.23 7.12 7.68
CA ASN A 322 1.23 6.88 6.64
C ASN A 322 0.89 5.60 5.86
N GLN A 323 0.51 4.52 6.55
CA GLN A 323 0.12 3.25 5.93
C GLN A 323 -1.07 3.40 4.97
N VAL A 324 -2.07 4.22 5.30
CA VAL A 324 -3.19 4.53 4.39
C VAL A 324 -2.70 5.18 3.10
N VAL A 325 -1.79 6.16 3.20
CA VAL A 325 -1.22 6.85 2.04
C VAL A 325 -0.34 5.91 1.21
N ILE A 326 0.46 5.06 1.86
CA ILE A 326 1.30 4.06 1.19
C ILE A 326 0.43 3.04 0.44
N ALA A 327 -0.62 2.51 1.06
CA ALA A 327 -1.53 1.56 0.40
C ALA A 327 -2.24 2.19 -0.81
N HIS A 328 -2.72 3.43 -0.66
CA HIS A 328 -3.29 4.21 -1.76
C HIS A 328 -2.30 4.36 -2.92
N GLU A 329 -1.05 4.66 -2.61
CA GLU A 329 0.00 4.84 -3.61
C GLU A 329 0.37 3.52 -4.31
N ILE A 330 0.47 2.41 -3.58
CA ILE A 330 0.67 1.06 -4.16
C ILE A 330 -0.40 0.77 -5.20
N LEU A 331 -1.67 1.07 -4.91
CA LEU A 331 -2.78 0.84 -5.85
C LEU A 331 -2.65 1.65 -7.15
N HIS A 332 -2.09 2.87 -7.11
CA HIS A 332 -1.80 3.63 -8.33
C HIS A 332 -0.78 2.93 -9.24
N THR A 333 0.20 2.24 -8.66
CA THR A 333 1.24 1.54 -9.44
C THR A 333 0.65 0.38 -10.25
N VAL A 334 -0.39 -0.29 -9.73
CA VAL A 334 -1.14 -1.35 -10.42
C VAL A 334 -2.37 -0.83 -11.20
N GLY A 335 -2.56 0.49 -11.26
CA GLY A 335 -3.45 1.13 -12.23
C GLY A 335 -4.78 1.65 -11.71
N ALA A 336 -5.00 1.64 -10.39
CA ALA A 336 -6.12 2.31 -9.75
C ALA A 336 -6.10 3.82 -10.03
N ARG A 337 -7.30 4.42 -10.09
CA ARG A 337 -7.49 5.87 -10.27
C ARG A 337 -8.11 6.49 -9.04
N ASP A 338 -7.76 7.75 -8.80
CA ASP A 338 -8.39 8.60 -7.80
C ASP A 338 -9.90 8.66 -8.01
N LYS A 339 -10.63 8.59 -6.90
CA LYS A 339 -12.10 8.67 -6.82
C LYS A 339 -12.54 9.85 -5.96
N TYR A 340 -11.73 10.90 -5.94
CA TYR A 340 -12.02 12.19 -5.31
C TYR A 340 -11.83 13.34 -6.31
N ASP A 341 -12.46 14.47 -6.02
CA ASP A 341 -12.31 15.69 -6.79
C ASP A 341 -11.01 16.40 -6.40
N MET A 342 -10.11 16.66 -7.36
CA MET A 342 -8.78 17.22 -7.09
C MET A 342 -8.82 18.66 -6.53
N ALA A 343 -9.92 19.40 -6.71
CA ALA A 343 -10.02 20.79 -6.24
C ALA A 343 -10.55 20.88 -4.80
N THR A 344 -11.45 19.96 -4.43
CA THR A 344 -12.13 19.95 -3.13
C THR A 344 -11.67 18.82 -2.21
N GLN A 345 -10.87 17.89 -2.74
CA GLN A 345 -10.46 16.62 -2.11
C GLN A 345 -11.64 15.78 -1.58
N GLN A 346 -12.87 16.06 -2.05
CA GLN A 346 -14.05 15.32 -1.63
C GLN A 346 -14.16 14.01 -2.43
N PRO A 347 -14.46 12.88 -1.78
CA PRO A 347 -14.75 11.63 -2.49
C PRO A 347 -15.95 11.80 -3.42
N VAL A 348 -15.85 11.26 -4.64
CA VAL A 348 -16.88 11.36 -5.68
C VAL A 348 -17.90 10.23 -5.52
N PHE A 349 -19.16 10.56 -5.28
CA PHE A 349 -20.23 9.56 -5.19
C PHE A 349 -20.58 8.96 -6.57
N PRO A 350 -20.88 7.65 -6.67
CA PRO A 350 -20.84 6.63 -5.62
C PRO A 350 -19.46 5.99 -5.44
N GLU A 351 -18.55 6.20 -6.39
CA GLU A 351 -17.36 5.35 -6.56
C GLU A 351 -16.29 5.56 -5.49
N GLY A 352 -16.17 6.77 -4.95
CA GLY A 352 -15.27 7.11 -3.82
C GLY A 352 -15.89 6.89 -2.45
N TYR A 353 -17.05 6.24 -2.36
CA TYR A 353 -17.72 5.94 -1.09
C TYR A 353 -17.52 4.47 -0.76
N ALA A 354 -17.17 4.17 0.49
CA ALA A 354 -17.02 2.79 0.97
C ALA A 354 -18.34 2.00 0.83
N ASN A 355 -19.44 2.62 1.27
CA ASN A 355 -20.77 2.01 1.29
C ASN A 355 -21.80 2.97 0.65
N PRO A 356 -21.84 3.07 -0.70
CA PRO A 356 -22.70 4.02 -1.41
C PRO A 356 -24.20 3.72 -1.23
N ASP A 357 -24.57 2.48 -0.92
CA ASP A 357 -25.96 2.03 -0.77
C ASP A 357 -26.49 2.15 0.68
N ARG A 358 -25.67 2.65 1.62
CA ARG A 358 -26.04 2.76 3.03
C ARG A 358 -27.14 3.81 3.26
N LEU A 359 -28.03 3.53 4.21
CA LEU A 359 -29.02 4.48 4.73
C LEU A 359 -28.92 4.61 6.27
N PRO A 360 -28.72 5.83 6.83
CA PRO A 360 -28.44 7.08 6.13
C PRO A 360 -27.07 7.06 5.44
N LEU A 361 -26.94 7.76 4.30
CA LEU A 361 -25.70 7.79 3.50
C LEU A 361 -24.52 8.41 4.29
N TYR A 362 -24.80 9.36 5.18
CA TYR A 362 -23.80 10.05 5.99
C TYR A 362 -24.05 9.86 7.49
N PRO A 363 -22.98 9.89 8.31
CA PRO A 363 -21.59 9.81 7.91
C PRO A 363 -21.26 8.39 7.42
N GLN A 364 -20.39 8.27 6.41
CA GLN A 364 -19.78 6.98 6.07
C GLN A 364 -18.92 6.49 7.25
N GLN A 365 -18.76 5.17 7.37
CA GLN A 365 -17.96 4.56 8.44
C GLN A 365 -16.51 4.30 8.03
N ALA A 366 -16.25 4.23 6.73
CA ALA A 366 -14.96 3.97 6.14
C ALA A 366 -14.81 4.82 4.87
N ALA A 367 -13.57 4.99 4.41
CA ALA A 367 -13.25 5.55 3.12
C ALA A 367 -13.15 4.44 2.08
N GLU A 368 -13.54 4.70 0.84
CA GLU A 368 -12.97 3.93 -0.25
C GLU A 368 -11.52 4.41 -0.39
N ILE A 369 -10.55 3.49 -0.43
CA ILE A 369 -9.12 3.81 -0.33
C ILE A 369 -8.65 4.78 -1.43
N MET A 370 -9.20 4.67 -2.64
CA MET A 370 -8.92 5.60 -3.75
C MET A 370 -9.76 6.89 -3.70
N GLY A 371 -10.77 6.96 -2.83
CA GLY A 371 -11.46 8.18 -2.43
C GLY A 371 -10.74 8.97 -1.33
N SER A 372 -9.72 8.35 -0.70
CA SER A 372 -8.77 8.92 0.27
C SER A 372 -9.33 9.44 1.60
N ARG A 373 -10.63 9.78 1.67
CA ARG A 373 -11.26 10.39 2.86
C ARG A 373 -12.59 9.73 3.18
N ILE A 374 -12.99 9.75 4.45
CA ILE A 374 -14.31 9.30 4.95
C ILE A 374 -15.32 10.43 4.75
N PRO A 375 -16.36 10.27 3.90
CA PRO A 375 -17.40 11.29 3.75
C PRO A 375 -18.25 11.46 5.03
N LEU A 376 -18.19 12.63 5.66
CA LEU A 376 -19.00 12.99 6.83
C LEU A 376 -20.30 13.72 6.42
N SER A 377 -20.25 14.48 5.33
CA SER A 377 -21.39 15.11 4.68
C SER A 377 -21.10 15.29 3.18
N LYS A 378 -21.93 16.04 2.45
CA LYS A 378 -21.68 16.38 1.04
C LYS A 378 -20.42 17.25 0.83
N THR A 379 -19.99 17.97 1.86
CA THR A 379 -18.92 18.98 1.76
C THR A 379 -17.83 18.80 2.81
N GLN A 380 -17.92 17.74 3.63
CA GLN A 380 -16.96 17.49 4.70
C GLN A 380 -16.55 16.04 4.68
N SER A 381 -15.25 15.81 4.81
CA SER A 381 -14.65 14.49 4.86
C SER A 381 -13.37 14.51 5.69
N SER A 382 -13.07 13.43 6.41
CA SER A 382 -11.88 13.32 7.26
C SER A 382 -10.91 12.26 6.72
N MET A 383 -9.61 12.41 6.98
CA MET A 383 -8.62 11.36 6.74
C MET A 383 -8.97 10.12 7.60
N PRO A 384 -8.90 8.90 7.07
CA PRO A 384 -9.02 7.68 7.86
C PRO A 384 -7.95 7.63 8.95
N PRO A 385 -8.27 7.20 10.18
CA PRO A 385 -7.28 7.08 11.24
C PRO A 385 -6.26 5.95 10.96
N ASN A 386 -6.67 4.90 10.26
CA ASN A 386 -5.84 3.77 9.84
C ASN A 386 -6.57 2.94 8.74
N LEU A 387 -5.92 1.89 8.25
CA LEU A 387 -6.43 1.03 7.18
C LEU A 387 -7.74 0.29 7.52
N ASN A 388 -8.04 0.02 8.79
CA ASN A 388 -9.30 -0.63 9.20
C ASN A 388 -10.54 0.25 8.96
N TYR A 389 -10.34 1.54 8.65
CA TYR A 389 -11.39 2.47 8.26
C TYR A 389 -11.35 2.76 6.76
N THR A 390 -10.79 1.84 5.98
CA THR A 390 -10.73 1.90 4.52
C THR A 390 -11.16 0.59 3.91
N LEU A 391 -11.52 0.60 2.62
CA LEU A 391 -11.76 -0.61 1.83
C LEU A 391 -11.43 -0.37 0.36
N ILE A 392 -11.26 -1.43 -0.42
CA ILE A 392 -11.14 -1.41 -1.87
C ILE A 392 -12.55 -1.52 -2.47
N GLY A 393 -13.03 -0.45 -3.10
CA GLY A 393 -14.35 -0.47 -3.74
C GLY A 393 -14.36 -1.36 -4.99
N LYS A 394 -15.54 -1.85 -5.39
CA LYS A 394 -15.71 -2.67 -6.62
C LYS A 394 -15.12 -2.02 -7.88
N LYS A 395 -15.17 -0.68 -7.98
CA LYS A 395 -14.55 0.01 -9.12
C LYS A 395 -13.02 -0.09 -9.07
N THR A 396 -12.41 0.13 -7.91
CA THR A 396 -10.96 -0.03 -7.70
C THR A 396 -10.53 -1.46 -7.99
N ALA A 397 -11.25 -2.45 -7.45
CA ALA A 397 -10.98 -3.87 -7.71
C ALA A 397 -11.01 -4.22 -9.21
N ARG A 398 -11.94 -3.64 -10.00
CA ARG A 398 -11.94 -3.78 -11.47
C ARG A 398 -10.76 -3.09 -12.14
N GLU A 399 -10.40 -1.89 -11.69
CA GLU A 399 -9.29 -1.11 -12.27
C GLU A 399 -7.95 -1.83 -12.13
N ILE A 400 -7.74 -2.49 -10.99
CA ILE A 400 -6.56 -3.31 -10.71
C ILE A 400 -6.71 -4.75 -11.20
N LYS A 401 -7.88 -5.14 -11.73
CA LYS A 401 -8.21 -6.47 -12.28
C LYS A 401 -8.29 -7.62 -11.27
N TRP A 402 -8.64 -7.35 -10.01
CA TRP A 402 -9.04 -8.41 -9.09
C TRP A 402 -10.37 -9.04 -9.48
N ILE A 403 -11.27 -8.24 -10.06
CA ILE A 403 -12.56 -8.69 -10.58
C ILE A 403 -12.74 -8.23 -12.03
N LYS A 404 -13.48 -9.01 -12.82
CA LYS A 404 -13.67 -8.82 -14.27
C LYS A 404 -14.61 -7.68 -14.64
#